data_AF-R0L1Y4-F1
#
_entry.id   AF-R0L1Y4-F1
#
_cell.length_a   1.000
_cell.length_b   1.000
_cell.length_c   1.000
_cell.angle_alpha   90.00
_cell.angle_beta   90.00
_cell.angle_gamma   90.00
#
_symmetry.space_group_name_H-M   'P 1'
#
loop_
_entity.id
_entity.type
_entity.pdbx_description
1 polymer ?
#
loop_
_entity_poly.entity_id
_entity_poly.type
_entity_poly.pdbx_seq_one_letter_code
_entity_poly.pdbx_strand_id
1 'polypeptide(L)'
;CCKGPPPPRPEYDLVCIGLSGASKTSLLSQLCSKIPENIESTTGHVFSYFPFKVIFIVVLKGADNIRKYWSRYYQGSQGVIFVLESAFSEDDLKTARNELHPALQHPQLCTLPF
;
A
#
# COMPACT_ATOMS: atom_id res chain seq x y z
N CYS A 1 -11.01 1.44 -40.97
CA CYS A 1 -11.14 0.72 -39.68
C CYS A 1 -10.77 1.66 -38.53
N CYS A 2 -11.71 2.49 -38.09
CA CYS A 2 -11.46 3.50 -37.06
C CYS A 2 -11.75 2.89 -35.68
N LYS A 3 -10.73 2.30 -35.04
CA LYS A 3 -10.82 2.03 -33.60
C LYS A 3 -10.60 3.37 -32.91
N GLY A 4 -11.66 3.93 -32.31
CA GLY A 4 -11.55 5.10 -31.46
C GLY A 4 -10.56 4.87 -30.31
N PRO A 5 -10.10 5.92 -29.63
CA PRO A 5 -9.21 5.77 -28.49
C PRO A 5 -9.84 4.80 -27.47
N PRO A 6 -9.04 3.90 -26.86
CA PRO A 6 -9.55 2.98 -25.87
C PRO A 6 -10.28 3.75 -24.75
N PRO A 7 -11.36 3.20 -24.19
CA PRO A 7 -12.07 3.86 -23.10
C PRO A 7 -11.10 4.19 -21.96
N PRO A 8 -11.30 5.32 -21.25
CA PRO A 8 -10.48 5.67 -20.11
C PRO A 8 -10.51 4.52 -19.11
N ARG A 9 -9.33 4.04 -18.73
CA ARG A 9 -9.22 2.98 -17.74
C ARG A 9 -9.63 3.56 -16.39
N PRO A 10 -10.43 2.85 -15.58
CA PRO A 10 -10.78 3.31 -14.26
C PRO A 10 -9.51 3.50 -13.43
N GLU A 11 -9.40 4.67 -12.83
CA GLU A 11 -8.36 5.00 -11.87
C GLU A 11 -8.81 4.60 -10.47
N TYR A 12 -7.92 3.95 -9.72
CA TYR A 12 -8.20 3.57 -8.35
C TYR A 12 -7.16 4.14 -7.42
N ASP A 13 -7.61 4.76 -6.33
CA ASP A 13 -6.77 5.20 -5.22
C ASP A 13 -6.58 4.04 -4.23
N LEU A 14 -5.43 3.38 -4.23
CA LEU A 14 -5.14 2.26 -3.33
C LEU A 14 -4.10 2.65 -2.28
N VAL A 15 -4.22 2.10 -1.07
CA VAL A 15 -3.21 2.31 -0.01
C VAL A 15 -2.48 1.01 0.28
N CYS A 16 -1.18 0.97 0.04
CA CYS A 16 -0.36 -0.18 0.39
C CYS A 16 0.31 0.02 1.76
N ILE A 17 0.10 -0.90 2.69
CA ILE A 17 0.67 -0.88 4.05
C ILE A 17 1.31 -2.24 4.39
N GLY A 18 2.11 -2.29 5.45
CA GLY A 18 2.65 -3.54 5.97
C GLY A 18 3.85 -3.33 6.88
N LEU A 19 4.16 -4.36 7.67
CA LEU A 19 5.26 -4.31 8.63
C LEU A 19 6.62 -4.08 7.97
N SER A 20 7.59 -3.63 8.75
CA SER A 20 8.93 -3.52 8.24
C SER A 20 9.59 -4.86 7.92
N GLY A 21 10.49 -4.84 6.94
CA GLY A 21 11.06 -6.03 6.34
C GLY A 21 10.14 -6.67 5.31
N ALA A 22 8.86 -6.29 5.25
CA ALA A 22 8.01 -6.74 4.16
C ALA A 22 8.47 -6.10 2.85
N SER A 23 8.63 -6.95 1.84
CA SER A 23 9.09 -6.68 0.47
C SER A 23 8.21 -5.72 -0.35
N LYS A 24 7.58 -4.72 0.29
CA LYS A 24 6.75 -3.67 -0.32
C LYS A 24 7.47 -2.92 -1.42
N THR A 25 8.74 -2.55 -1.20
CA THR A 25 9.59 -1.87 -2.20
C THR A 25 9.97 -2.80 -3.35
N SER A 26 10.12 -4.10 -3.09
CA SER A 26 10.40 -5.10 -4.13
C SER A 26 9.14 -5.39 -4.96
N LEU A 27 7.99 -5.57 -4.31
CA LEU A 27 6.68 -5.69 -4.96
C LEU A 27 6.36 -4.46 -5.80
N LEU A 28 6.68 -3.27 -5.29
CA LEU A 28 6.68 -2.04 -6.06
C LEU A 28 7.57 -2.17 -7.28
N SER A 29 8.86 -2.42 -7.13
CA SER A 29 9.80 -2.57 -8.25
C SER A 29 9.33 -3.57 -9.31
N GLN A 30 8.66 -4.66 -8.92
CA GLN A 30 8.12 -5.65 -9.87
C GLN A 30 6.85 -5.17 -10.59
N LEU A 31 5.92 -4.52 -9.88
CA LEU A 31 4.76 -3.87 -10.50
C LEU A 31 5.19 -2.68 -11.36
N CYS A 32 6.32 -2.09 -11.00
CA CYS A 32 6.89 -0.91 -11.59
C CYS A 32 7.98 -1.25 -12.59
N SER A 33 7.64 -1.56 -13.85
CA SER A 33 8.64 -1.82 -14.90
C SER A 33 9.69 -0.69 -15.10
N LYS A 34 9.50 0.47 -14.45
CA LYS A 34 10.53 1.44 -14.12
C LYS A 34 10.38 1.82 -12.66
N ILE A 35 11.41 1.59 -11.85
CA ILE A 35 11.51 2.19 -10.52
C ILE A 35 11.54 3.71 -10.71
N PRO A 36 10.58 4.49 -10.19
CA PRO A 36 10.74 5.94 -10.17
C PRO A 36 11.99 6.26 -9.35
N GLU A 37 12.89 7.07 -9.89
CA GLU A 37 14.23 7.40 -9.37
C GLU A 37 14.26 8.07 -7.97
N ASN A 38 13.14 8.06 -7.25
CA ASN A 38 12.96 8.78 -5.99
C ASN A 38 12.67 7.82 -4.81
N ILE A 39 13.18 6.58 -4.85
CA ILE A 39 13.14 5.67 -3.70
C ILE A 39 14.24 6.08 -2.71
N GLU A 40 14.01 7.19 -2.02
CA GLU A 40 14.69 7.46 -0.76
C GLU A 40 13.90 6.85 0.40
N SER A 41 14.66 6.25 1.31
CA SER A 41 14.22 5.54 2.51
C SER A 41 13.38 6.44 3.43
N THR A 42 12.08 6.58 3.18
CA THR A 42 11.28 7.56 3.94
C THR A 42 9.82 7.14 4.18
N THR A 43 9.38 7.44 5.39
CA THR A 43 8.02 7.49 5.92
C THR A 43 6.98 8.01 4.92
N GLY A 44 6.21 7.10 4.30
CA GLY A 44 5.00 7.42 3.52
C GLY A 44 5.24 8.12 2.17
N HIS A 45 4.93 7.44 1.07
CA HIS A 45 5.11 7.93 -0.29
C HIS A 45 3.81 7.80 -1.10
N VAL A 46 3.54 8.75 -2.00
CA VAL A 46 2.40 8.67 -2.94
C VAL A 46 2.95 8.35 -4.33
N PHE A 47 2.55 7.22 -4.91
CA PHE A 47 2.92 6.85 -6.28
C PHE A 47 1.67 6.90 -7.19
N SER A 48 1.85 7.25 -8.46
CA SER A 48 0.80 7.14 -9.46
C SER A 48 1.25 6.14 -10.51
N TYR A 49 0.56 4.99 -10.59
CA TYR A 49 0.75 4.00 -11.62
C TYR A 49 -0.29 4.19 -12.70
N PHE A 50 0.06 3.93 -13.96
CA PHE A 50 -0.94 3.88 -15.01
C PHE A 50 -1.50 2.45 -15.06
N PRO A 51 -2.81 2.20 -14.81
CA PRO A 51 -3.93 3.12 -14.57
C PRO A 51 -4.36 3.29 -13.09
N PHE A 52 -3.55 2.89 -12.09
CA PHE A 52 -3.92 2.96 -10.66
C PHE A 52 -3.10 4.01 -9.90
N LYS A 53 -3.75 4.96 -9.23
CA LYS A 53 -3.05 5.86 -8.31
C LYS A 53 -2.86 5.14 -6.97
N VAL A 54 -1.63 4.81 -6.60
CA VAL A 54 -1.39 3.97 -5.42
C VAL A 54 -0.52 4.70 -4.41
N ILE A 55 -1.11 5.04 -3.27
CA ILE A 55 -0.41 5.58 -2.11
C ILE A 55 0.29 4.42 -1.39
N PHE A 56 1.62 4.45 -1.27
CA PHE A 56 2.38 3.40 -0.58
C PHE A 56 2.97 3.90 0.73
N ILE A 57 2.58 3.27 1.83
CA ILE A 57 3.14 3.55 3.15
C ILE A 57 4.12 2.43 3.51
N VAL A 58 5.41 2.73 3.34
CA VAL A 58 6.50 1.80 3.69
C VAL A 58 6.96 2.08 5.13
N VAL A 59 7.00 1.05 5.97
CA VAL A 59 7.49 1.13 7.37
C VAL A 59 8.83 0.40 7.50
N LEU A 60 9.79 1.03 8.19
CA LEU A 60 11.15 0.54 8.46
C LEU A 60 11.28 -0.01 9.90
N LYS A 61 12.21 -0.96 10.13
CA LYS A 61 12.30 -1.74 11.38
C LYS A 61 12.75 -0.74 12.44
N GLY A 62 11.95 -0.56 13.50
CA GLY A 62 12.20 0.45 14.53
C GLY A 62 11.46 1.78 14.36
N ALA A 63 10.60 1.93 13.34
CA ALA A 63 9.78 3.13 13.15
C ALA A 63 8.30 2.88 13.52
N ASP A 64 8.04 2.21 14.65
CA ASP A 64 6.70 1.88 15.15
C ASP A 64 5.80 3.13 15.27
N ASN A 65 6.42 4.28 15.50
CA ASN A 65 5.78 5.59 15.52
C ASN A 65 5.08 5.98 14.21
N ILE A 66 5.38 5.33 13.08
CA ILE A 66 4.78 5.66 11.78
C ILE A 66 3.43 4.96 11.58
N ARG A 67 3.20 3.81 12.23
CA ARG A 67 1.98 3.00 12.04
C ARG A 67 0.70 3.76 12.36
N LYS A 68 0.77 4.62 13.39
CA LYS A 68 -0.32 5.54 13.78
C LYS A 68 -0.74 6.52 12.68
N TYR A 69 0.07 6.71 11.65
CA TYR A 69 -0.25 7.60 10.52
C TYR A 69 -0.91 6.88 9.35
N TRP A 70 -0.99 5.54 9.34
CA TRP A 70 -1.64 4.79 8.25
C TRP A 70 -3.08 5.26 8.00
N SER A 71 -3.83 5.50 9.08
CA SER A 71 -5.21 5.98 9.03
C SER A 71 -5.41 7.29 8.29
N ARG A 72 -4.38 8.15 8.25
CA ARG A 72 -4.43 9.44 7.54
C ARG A 72 -4.52 9.28 6.03
N TYR A 73 -4.12 8.14 5.50
CA TYR A 73 -4.09 7.88 4.06
C TYR A 73 -5.27 7.03 3.59
N TYR A 74 -6.09 6.49 4.50
CA TYR A 74 -7.27 5.69 4.13
C TYR A 74 -8.38 6.55 3.51
N GLN A 75 -8.40 7.84 3.83
CA GLN A 75 -9.40 8.76 3.29
C GLN A 75 -9.26 8.88 1.77
N GLY A 76 -10.37 8.63 1.06
CA GLY A 76 -10.40 8.66 -0.40
C GLY A 76 -9.80 7.41 -1.06
N SER A 77 -9.26 6.47 -0.29
CA SER A 77 -8.82 5.18 -0.83
C SER A 77 -10.01 4.28 -1.14
N GLN A 78 -9.90 3.52 -2.22
CA GLN A 78 -10.87 2.53 -2.70
C GLN A 78 -10.45 1.10 -2.35
N GLY A 79 -9.29 0.93 -1.72
CA GLY A 79 -8.82 -0.36 -1.23
C GLY A 79 -7.48 -0.28 -0.51
N VAL A 80 -7.15 -1.35 0.23
CA VAL A 80 -5.88 -1.50 0.92
C VAL A 80 -5.16 -2.75 0.44
N ILE A 81 -3.87 -2.60 0.16
CA ILE A 81 -2.96 -3.71 -0.09
C ILE A 81 -2.12 -3.92 1.17
N PHE A 82 -2.31 -5.05 1.85
CA PHE A 82 -1.51 -5.40 3.02
C PHE A 82 -0.42 -6.40 2.62
N VAL A 83 0.85 -6.00 2.73
CA VAL A 83 1.98 -6.84 2.31
C VAL A 83 2.62 -7.51 3.52
N LEU A 84 2.68 -8.84 3.45
CA LEU A 84 3.36 -9.73 4.38
C LEU A 84 4.61 -10.32 3.73
N GLU A 85 5.59 -10.68 4.55
CA GLU A 85 6.75 -11.45 4.11
C GLU A 85 6.69 -12.86 4.66
N SER A 86 7.04 -13.82 3.82
CA SER A 86 7.08 -15.25 4.15
C SER A 86 8.13 -15.60 5.20
N ALA A 87 9.21 -14.80 5.27
CA ALA A 87 10.29 -14.95 6.23
C ALA A 87 9.99 -14.34 7.62
N PHE A 88 8.79 -13.79 7.83
CA PHE A 88 8.38 -13.25 9.12
C PHE A 88 8.26 -14.32 10.19
N SER A 89 8.73 -14.00 11.39
CA SER A 89 8.55 -14.86 12.56
C SER A 89 7.08 -14.90 12.99
N GLU A 90 6.71 -15.86 13.82
CA GLU A 90 5.38 -15.92 14.43
C GLU A 90 5.01 -14.63 15.18
N ASP A 91 5.98 -13.96 15.81
CA ASP A 91 5.73 -12.70 16.52
C ASP A 91 5.57 -11.51 15.57
N ASP A 92 6.28 -11.50 14.44
CA ASP A 92 6.04 -10.55 13.36
C ASP A 92 4.64 -10.74 12.76
N LEU A 93 4.20 -11.98 12.53
CA LEU A 93 2.86 -12.29 12.01
C LEU A 93 1.75 -11.88 12.99
N LYS A 94 1.92 -12.14 14.30
CA LYS A 94 1.00 -11.64 15.34
C LYS A 94 0.94 -10.11 15.33
N THR A 95 2.10 -9.46 15.21
CA THR A 95 2.17 -7.99 15.10
C THR A 95 1.42 -7.52 13.85
N ALA A 96 1.65 -8.16 12.71
CA ALA A 96 1.01 -7.80 11.45
C ALA A 96 -0.51 -7.93 11.53
N ARG A 97 -0.99 -9.02 12.14
CA ARG A 97 -2.42 -9.22 12.42
C ARG A 97 -2.99 -8.11 13.29
N ASN A 98 -2.29 -7.75 14.37
CA ASN A 98 -2.74 -6.71 15.30
C ASN A 98 -2.73 -5.31 14.67
N GLU A 99 -1.95 -5.08 13.61
CA GLU A 99 -1.97 -3.83 12.82
C GLU A 99 -3.01 -3.85 11.69
N LEU A 100 -3.22 -5.00 11.06
CA LEU A 100 -4.22 -5.17 9.99
C LEU A 100 -5.65 -5.06 10.55
N HIS A 101 -5.91 -5.61 11.74
CA HIS A 101 -7.25 -5.65 12.29
C HIS A 101 -7.87 -4.25 12.52
N PRO A 102 -7.17 -3.27 13.13
CA PRO A 102 -7.63 -1.89 13.19
C PRO A 102 -7.81 -1.23 11.83
N ALA A 103 -6.94 -1.54 10.85
CA ALA A 103 -7.06 -1.01 9.50
C ALA A 103 -8.39 -1.45 8.84
N LEU A 104 -8.72 -2.74 8.92
CA LEU A 104 -9.96 -3.29 8.35
C LEU A 104 -11.22 -2.76 9.06
N GLN A 105 -11.13 -2.43 10.34
CA GLN A 105 -12.23 -1.83 11.11
C GLN A 105 -12.39 -0.32 10.89
N HIS A 106 -11.45 0.32 10.19
CA HIS A 106 -11.48 1.76 10.04
C HIS A 106 -12.68 2.19 9.18
N PRO A 107 -13.46 3.22 9.56
CA PRO A 107 -14.68 3.65 8.85
C PRO A 107 -14.48 3.97 7.36
N GLN A 108 -13.27 4.37 6.98
CA GLN A 108 -12.90 4.69 5.59
C GLN A 108 -12.64 3.44 4.74
N LEU A 109 -12.40 2.28 5.37
CA LEU A 109 -12.05 1.04 4.70
C LEU A 109 -13.12 -0.04 4.86
N CYS A 110 -13.81 -0.08 5.99
CA CYS A 110 -14.83 -1.10 6.27
C CYS A 110 -16.07 -1.02 5.37
N THR A 111 -16.22 0.09 4.64
CA THR A 111 -17.29 0.33 3.66
C THR A 111 -16.91 -0.09 2.25
N LEU A 112 -15.66 -0.48 2.02
CA LEU A 112 -15.17 -0.91 0.72
C LEU A 112 -15.46 -2.40 0.50
N PRO A 113 -15.75 -2.82 -0.74
CA PRO A 113 -15.92 -4.24 -1.05
C PRO A 113 -14.57 -4.96 -0.84
N PHE A 114 -14.59 -6.01 0.01
CA PHE A 114 -13.44 -6.87 0.30
C PHE A 114 -13.33 -8.04 -0.67
#